data_AF-A0A445D550-F1
#
_entry.id   AF-A0A445D550-F1
#
_cell.length_a   1.000
_cell.length_b   1.000
_cell.length_c   1.000
_cell.angle_alpha   90.00
_cell.angle_beta   90.00
_cell.angle_gamma   90.00
#
_symmetry.space_group_name_H-M   'P 1'
#
loop_
_entity.id
_entity.type
_entity.pdbx_description
1 polymer ?
#
loop_
_entity_poly.entity_id
_entity_poly.type
_entity_poly.pdbx_seq_one_letter_code
_entity_poly.pdbx_strand_id
1 'polypeptide(L)'
;MILRCSHLDNKDIFSKSDPFLRISRVVESEGSVPICKTEVINNNLNPKWKPVTLSSRQFGSKENPLLIECFDFNSSGDHVLIGYKLRSSIADLERLNKERTGTNLFIPSTHHRKEEKMLKGQLFVDQYCEREQFSFIDYVSSGFELNFMVAVDFTASNGNPRYSDSLHYIDVAGQLNSYQRAIMEVGEVIQFYDSDRKFPAWGFGGSTAGAVSHCFNLNGSPRDSEVVGVEGIMEAYATALHNVTLSGPTLFGPVINTAAEMAAKSLASHNGSKYYVLLIITYYFI
;
A
#
# COMPACT_ATOMS: atom_id res chain seq x y z
N MET A 1 11.33 15.47 9.24
CA MET A 1 11.82 16.87 9.32
C MET A 1 10.68 17.79 9.71
N ILE A 2 10.96 18.91 10.37
CA ILE A 2 9.98 19.99 10.65
C ILE A 2 10.38 21.21 9.82
N LEU A 3 9.46 21.67 8.98
CA LEU A 3 9.65 22.81 8.09
C LEU A 3 8.96 24.05 8.64
N ARG A 4 9.55 25.21 8.39
CA ARG A 4 9.01 26.52 8.77
C ARG A 4 9.27 27.52 7.68
N CYS A 5 8.34 28.43 7.44
CA CYS A 5 8.59 29.62 6.65
C CYS A 5 8.57 30.90 7.52
N SER A 6 9.14 31.99 6.99
CA SER A 6 9.00 33.33 7.57
C SER A 6 8.78 34.37 6.50
N HIS A 7 8.08 35.45 6.84
CA HIS A 7 7.86 36.61 5.98
C HIS A 7 7.30 36.23 4.60
N LEU A 8 6.36 35.28 4.57
CA LEU A 8 5.65 34.94 3.34
C LEU A 8 4.88 36.15 2.81
N ASP A 9 4.85 36.29 1.49
CA ASP A 9 4.02 37.29 0.83
C ASP A 9 2.55 36.93 1.04
N ASN A 10 1.76 37.89 1.51
CA ASN A 10 0.32 37.71 1.65
C ASN A 10 -0.35 37.75 0.27
N LYS A 11 -1.18 36.76 -0.05
CA LYS A 11 -1.97 36.71 -1.29
C LYS A 11 -3.44 37.06 -1.06
N ASP A 12 -3.87 37.17 0.19
CA ASP A 12 -5.23 37.56 0.57
C ASP A 12 -5.41 39.07 0.75
N ILE A 13 -6.63 39.55 0.49
CA ILE A 13 -7.01 40.98 0.59
C ILE A 13 -7.46 41.34 2.01
N PHE A 14 -8.22 40.47 2.67
CA PHE A 14 -8.87 40.74 3.98
C PHE A 14 -8.36 39.85 5.13
N SER A 15 -7.53 38.87 4.80
CA SER A 15 -6.92 37.90 5.72
C SER A 15 -5.42 37.83 5.47
N LYS A 16 -4.74 37.00 6.26
CA LYS A 16 -3.41 36.49 5.88
C LYS A 16 -3.62 35.19 5.13
N SER A 17 -2.70 34.88 4.22
CA SER A 17 -2.64 33.59 3.55
C SER A 17 -2.68 32.41 4.52
N ASP A 18 -3.23 31.30 4.01
CA ASP A 18 -3.40 29.99 4.62
C ASP A 18 -2.36 29.01 4.01
N PRO A 19 -1.07 29.08 4.37
CA PRO A 19 -0.04 28.38 3.61
C PRO A 19 0.05 26.87 3.88
N PHE A 20 0.41 26.14 2.81
CA PHE A 20 0.91 24.77 2.87
C PHE A 20 2.08 24.56 1.91
N LEU A 21 2.92 23.55 2.17
CA LEU A 21 4.00 23.14 1.28
C LEU A 21 3.61 21.92 0.44
N ARG A 22 4.07 21.91 -0.81
CA ARG A 22 4.14 20.73 -1.68
C ARG A 22 5.60 20.48 -2.02
N ILE A 23 6.07 19.27 -1.74
CA ILE A 23 7.43 18.82 -2.07
C ILE A 23 7.30 17.82 -3.21
N SER A 24 8.00 18.08 -4.30
CA SER A 24 7.98 17.26 -5.51
C SER A 24 9.39 16.81 -5.88
N ARG A 25 9.54 15.55 -6.30
CA ARG A 25 10.77 15.07 -6.93
C ARG A 25 10.81 15.54 -8.38
N VAL A 26 11.91 16.16 -8.80
CA VAL A 26 12.11 16.53 -10.21
C VAL A 26 12.48 15.28 -11.01
N VAL A 27 11.86 15.08 -12.17
CA VAL A 27 12.17 13.98 -13.10
C VAL A 27 12.85 14.51 -14.37
N GLU A 28 13.63 13.66 -15.03
CA GLU A 28 14.46 14.05 -16.19
C GLU A 28 13.67 14.60 -17.37
N SER A 29 12.43 14.15 -17.57
CA SER A 29 11.56 14.52 -18.69
C SER A 29 10.78 15.84 -18.50
N GLU A 30 11.42 16.87 -17.93
CA GLU A 30 10.84 18.20 -17.65
C GLU A 30 9.54 18.16 -16.81
N GLY A 31 9.49 17.26 -15.82
CA GLY A 31 8.35 17.11 -14.92
C GLY A 31 8.73 17.17 -13.45
N SER A 32 7.73 17.23 -12.58
CA SER A 32 7.91 16.95 -11.16
C SER A 32 6.75 16.10 -10.64
N VAL A 33 7.06 15.20 -9.71
CA VAL A 33 6.07 14.29 -9.09
C VAL A 33 5.93 14.68 -7.63
N PRO A 34 4.73 15.10 -7.16
CA PRO A 34 4.50 15.38 -5.75
C PRO A 34 4.77 14.14 -4.90
N ILE A 35 5.61 14.29 -3.87
CA ILE A 35 5.97 13.20 -2.94
C ILE A 35 5.52 13.47 -1.50
N CYS A 36 5.22 14.73 -1.16
CA CYS A 36 4.74 15.11 0.16
C CYS A 36 3.97 16.43 0.11
N LYS A 37 3.00 16.56 1.01
CA LYS A 37 2.21 17.78 1.25
C LYS A 37 2.07 17.98 2.76
N THR A 38 2.23 19.21 3.24
CA THR A 38 1.95 19.55 4.65
C THR A 38 0.47 19.83 4.85
N GLU A 39 0.05 19.95 6.11
CA GLU A 39 -1.24 20.56 6.44
C GLU A 39 -1.27 22.06 6.04
N VAL A 40 -2.49 22.59 5.95
CA VAL A 40 -2.76 24.03 5.79
C VAL A 40 -2.74 24.68 7.17
N ILE A 41 -2.07 25.83 7.30
CA ILE A 41 -2.09 26.64 8.52
C ILE A 41 -2.78 27.95 8.22
N ASN A 42 -3.92 28.19 8.85
CA ASN A 42 -4.73 29.36 8.52
C ASN A 42 -4.11 30.66 9.02
N ASN A 43 -4.24 31.73 8.23
CA ASN A 43 -3.93 33.11 8.58
C ASN A 43 -2.50 33.33 9.13
N ASN A 44 -1.49 32.75 8.47
CA ASN A 44 -0.14 32.70 9.01
C ASN A 44 0.95 32.94 7.95
N LEU A 45 1.70 34.04 8.07
CA LEU A 45 2.83 34.35 7.19
C LEU A 45 4.19 33.82 7.70
N ASN A 46 4.18 33.15 8.85
CA ASN A 46 5.35 32.52 9.47
C ASN A 46 5.01 31.08 9.93
N PRO A 47 4.48 30.22 9.04
CA PRO A 47 3.96 28.91 9.40
C PRO A 47 5.08 27.97 9.85
N LYS A 48 4.76 27.13 10.83
CA LYS A 48 5.57 25.97 11.25
C LYS A 48 4.67 24.75 11.22
N TRP A 49 4.94 23.84 10.28
CA TRP A 49 4.11 22.65 10.06
C TRP A 49 4.51 21.49 10.96
N LYS A 50 3.62 20.50 11.06
CA LYS A 50 3.90 19.19 11.68
C LYS A 50 5.05 18.48 10.98
N PRO A 51 5.71 17.52 11.66
CA PRO A 51 6.79 16.75 11.05
C PRO A 51 6.34 16.03 9.79
N VAL A 52 7.13 16.15 8.72
CA VAL A 52 6.98 15.35 7.49
C VAL A 52 8.05 14.27 7.42
N THR A 53 7.69 13.12 6.86
CA THR A 53 8.60 11.97 6.65
C THR A 53 8.75 11.73 5.17
N LEU A 54 10.00 11.69 4.70
CA LEU A 54 10.35 11.36 3.33
C LEU A 54 11.27 10.14 3.33
N SER A 55 10.94 9.13 2.54
CA SER A 55 11.77 7.93 2.34
C SER A 55 12.68 8.08 1.13
N SER A 56 13.83 7.39 1.13
CA SER A 56 14.74 7.35 -0.02
C SER A 56 14.07 6.82 -1.29
N ARG A 57 13.03 5.99 -1.17
CA ARG A 57 12.22 5.55 -2.32
C ARG A 57 11.49 6.72 -3.00
N GLN A 58 11.07 7.73 -2.22
CA GLN A 58 10.35 8.90 -2.73
C GLN A 58 11.28 9.92 -3.38
N PHE A 59 12.40 10.25 -2.73
CA PHE A 59 13.33 11.27 -3.25
C PHE A 59 14.48 10.71 -4.09
N GLY A 60 14.74 9.40 -4.05
CA GLY A 60 15.90 8.75 -4.67
C GLY A 60 17.16 8.95 -3.82
N SER A 61 18.13 9.69 -4.36
CA SER A 61 19.36 10.06 -3.65
C SER A 61 19.19 11.35 -2.87
N LYS A 62 20.00 11.56 -1.81
CA LYS A 62 19.94 12.79 -1.02
C LYS A 62 20.29 14.05 -1.82
N GLU A 63 21.00 13.89 -2.93
CA GLU A 63 21.47 14.91 -3.85
C GLU A 63 20.45 15.22 -4.94
N ASN A 64 19.42 14.38 -5.10
CA ASN A 64 18.43 14.57 -6.14
C ASN A 64 17.67 15.89 -5.92
N PRO A 65 17.46 16.68 -6.99
CA PRO A 65 16.77 17.96 -6.88
C PRO A 65 15.30 17.76 -6.57
N LEU A 66 14.82 18.47 -5.55
CA LEU A 66 13.42 18.64 -5.22
C LEU A 66 12.95 20.04 -5.60
N LEU A 67 11.65 20.14 -5.87
CA LEU A 67 10.91 21.37 -5.98
C LEU A 67 10.04 21.50 -4.72
N ILE A 68 10.24 22.57 -3.96
CA ILE A 68 9.44 22.86 -2.76
C ILE A 68 8.61 24.10 -3.04
N GLU A 69 7.29 23.95 -3.12
CA GLU A 69 6.37 25.03 -3.42
C GLU A 69 5.55 25.37 -2.17
N CYS A 70 5.43 26.66 -1.87
CA CYS A 70 4.54 27.19 -0.86
C CYS A 70 3.32 27.79 -1.55
N PHE A 71 2.14 27.28 -1.22
CA PHE A 71 0.86 27.72 -1.77
C PHE A 71 0.01 28.35 -0.70
N ASP A 72 -0.85 29.27 -1.11
CA ASP A 72 -2.00 29.73 -0.37
C ASP A 72 -3.20 28.83 -0.66
N PHE A 73 -3.84 28.31 0.38
CA PHE A 73 -4.98 27.43 0.23
C PHE A 73 -6.23 28.21 -0.21
N ASN A 74 -7.03 27.58 -1.07
CA ASN A 74 -8.32 28.10 -1.49
C ASN A 74 -9.30 26.93 -1.54
N SER A 75 -10.49 27.10 -0.98
CA SER A 75 -11.52 26.07 -0.92
C SER A 75 -12.04 25.66 -2.30
N SER A 76 -11.87 26.49 -3.34
CA SER A 76 -12.21 26.14 -4.73
C SER A 76 -11.29 25.07 -5.33
N GLY A 77 -10.12 24.84 -4.74
CA GLY A 77 -9.05 23.99 -5.30
C GLY A 77 -8.00 24.77 -6.10
N ASP A 78 -8.28 26.02 -6.50
CA ASP A 78 -7.35 26.88 -7.23
C ASP A 78 -6.39 27.58 -6.26
N HIS A 79 -5.43 26.82 -5.75
CA HIS A 79 -4.41 27.30 -4.83
C HIS A 79 -3.46 28.30 -5.50
N VAL A 80 -3.12 29.38 -4.80
CA VAL A 80 -2.27 30.46 -5.35
C VAL A 80 -0.82 30.23 -4.92
N LEU A 81 0.12 30.25 -5.86
CA LEU A 81 1.54 30.10 -5.53
C LEU A 81 2.04 31.34 -4.76
N ILE A 82 2.54 31.13 -3.54
CA ILE A 82 3.21 32.16 -2.74
C ILE A 82 4.65 32.31 -3.21
N GLY A 83 5.36 31.18 -3.35
CA GLY A 83 6.72 31.10 -3.85
C GLY A 83 7.25 29.66 -3.81
N TYR A 84 8.39 29.42 -4.43
CA TYR A 84 9.00 28.09 -4.51
C TYR A 84 10.51 28.13 -4.27
N LYS A 85 11.09 26.98 -3.98
CA LYS A 85 12.52 26.74 -3.99
C LYS A 85 12.82 25.60 -4.95
N LEU A 86 13.54 25.92 -6.02
CA LEU A 86 13.94 24.96 -7.04
C LEU A 86 15.29 24.33 -6.69
N ARG A 87 15.47 23.06 -7.09
CA ARG A 87 16.72 22.30 -6.97
C ARG A 87 17.26 22.24 -5.53
N SER A 88 16.38 22.20 -4.53
CA SER A 88 16.80 21.88 -3.16
C SER A 88 16.89 20.37 -3.00
N SER A 89 17.99 19.87 -2.48
CA SER A 89 18.18 18.45 -2.19
C SER A 89 17.90 18.13 -0.71
N ILE A 90 17.78 16.85 -0.34
CA ILE A 90 17.68 16.46 1.08
C ILE A 90 18.96 16.86 1.83
N ALA A 91 20.13 16.76 1.18
CA ALA A 91 21.40 17.22 1.72
C ALA A 91 21.40 18.73 2.00
N ASP A 92 20.79 19.55 1.12
CA ASP A 92 20.63 20.98 1.36
C ASP A 92 19.72 21.27 2.56
N LEU A 93 18.60 20.56 2.68
CA LEU A 93 17.68 20.71 3.81
C LEU A 93 18.33 20.31 5.14
N GLU A 94 19.14 19.24 5.14
CA GLU A 94 19.95 18.85 6.29
C GLU A 94 20.96 19.95 6.65
N ARG A 95 21.63 20.54 5.67
CA ARG A 95 22.56 21.66 5.88
C ARG A 95 21.87 22.88 6.49
N LEU A 96 20.72 23.30 5.97
CA LEU A 96 19.92 24.40 6.54
C LEU A 96 19.59 24.15 8.02
N ASN A 97 19.28 22.91 8.38
CA ASN A 97 19.03 22.54 9.78
C ASN A 97 20.28 22.67 10.66
N LYS A 98 21.43 22.15 10.20
CA LYS A 98 22.70 22.17 10.93
C LYS A 98 23.22 23.60 11.13
N GLU A 99 23.18 24.41 10.07
CA GLU A 99 23.68 25.79 10.07
C GLU A 99 22.70 26.79 10.70
N ARG A 100 21.45 26.37 10.97
CA ARG A 100 20.37 27.23 11.47
C ARG A 100 20.09 28.42 10.54
N THR A 101 20.25 28.21 9.24
CA THR A 101 20.03 29.21 8.19
C THR A 101 18.74 28.95 7.42
N GLY A 102 18.22 29.98 6.76
CA GLY A 102 17.07 29.88 5.85
C GLY A 102 17.50 30.08 4.41
N THR A 103 16.71 29.57 3.48
CA THR A 103 16.83 29.90 2.04
C THR A 103 15.63 30.73 1.61
N ASN A 104 15.87 31.75 0.79
CA ASN A 104 14.80 32.54 0.20
C ASN A 104 13.99 31.71 -0.82
N LEU A 105 12.71 32.07 -0.97
CA LEU A 105 11.78 31.55 -1.98
C LEU A 105 11.75 32.45 -3.22
N PHE A 106 11.38 31.88 -4.37
CA PHE A 106 11.35 32.54 -5.67
C PHE A 106 9.93 32.50 -6.25
N ILE A 107 9.67 33.34 -7.26
CA ILE A 107 8.47 33.30 -8.10
C ILE A 107 8.88 33.51 -9.56
N PRO A 108 8.16 32.98 -10.57
CA PRO A 108 8.49 33.25 -11.96
C PRO A 108 8.33 34.75 -12.24
N SER A 109 9.30 35.38 -12.93
CA SER A 109 9.15 36.77 -13.34
C SER A 109 8.08 36.90 -14.43
N THR A 110 7.28 37.96 -14.33
CA THR A 110 6.19 38.29 -15.28
C THR A 110 6.68 39.00 -16.54
N HIS A 111 7.97 39.37 -16.61
CA HIS A 111 8.56 40.01 -17.78
C HIS A 111 9.33 39.00 -18.64
N HIS A 112 9.42 39.23 -19.96
CA HIS A 112 9.99 38.39 -21.03
C HIS A 112 11.45 37.87 -20.87
N ARG A 113 12.05 37.92 -19.69
CA ARG A 113 13.31 37.24 -19.36
C ARG A 113 13.01 36.08 -18.41
N LYS A 114 13.54 34.90 -18.73
CA LYS A 114 13.51 33.68 -17.91
C LYS A 114 14.30 33.83 -16.59
N GLU A 115 14.09 34.91 -15.85
CA GLU A 115 14.75 35.19 -14.58
C GLU A 115 13.76 34.97 -13.43
N GLU A 116 14.20 34.31 -12.35
CA GLU A 116 13.41 34.07 -11.16
C GLU A 116 13.48 35.29 -10.23
N LYS A 117 12.35 35.77 -9.71
CA LYS A 117 12.35 36.88 -8.75
C LYS A 117 12.52 36.35 -7.33
N MET A 118 13.52 36.87 -6.62
CA MET A 118 13.77 36.57 -5.22
C MET A 118 12.76 37.24 -4.30
N LEU A 119 12.16 36.46 -3.40
CA LEU A 119 11.20 36.94 -2.38
C LEU A 119 11.89 37.18 -1.03
N LYS A 120 11.23 37.94 -0.16
CA LYS A 120 11.61 38.07 1.26
C LYS A 120 11.26 36.82 2.08
N GLY A 121 10.28 36.06 1.61
CA GLY A 121 9.86 34.81 2.22
C GLY A 121 10.99 33.79 2.24
N GLN A 122 11.23 33.18 3.39
CA GLN A 122 12.30 32.21 3.61
C GLN A 122 11.77 30.88 4.12
N LEU A 123 12.37 29.78 3.65
CA LEU A 123 12.18 28.42 4.12
C LEU A 123 13.32 28.02 5.07
N PHE A 124 12.94 27.39 6.18
CA PHE A 124 13.83 26.86 7.22
C PHE A 124 13.51 25.40 7.51
N VAL A 125 14.52 24.70 8.03
CA VAL A 125 14.37 23.35 8.58
C VAL A 125 14.65 23.43 10.08
N ASP A 126 13.61 23.44 10.91
CA ASP A 126 13.73 23.56 12.37
C ASP A 126 14.29 22.26 13.00
N GLN A 127 13.85 21.11 12.48
CA GLN A 127 14.33 19.79 12.89
C GLN A 127 14.58 18.88 11.69
N TYR A 128 15.73 18.22 11.68
CA TYR A 128 16.06 17.13 10.78
C TYR A 128 16.45 15.91 11.60
N CYS A 129 15.89 14.75 11.25
CA CYS A 129 16.20 13.48 11.91
C CYS A 129 16.12 12.41 10.83
N GLU A 130 17.25 11.75 10.61
CA GLU A 130 17.35 10.57 9.76
C GLU A 130 17.22 9.33 10.64
N ARG A 131 16.44 8.37 10.17
CA ARG A 131 16.21 7.11 10.86
C ARG A 131 16.35 5.98 9.87
N GLU A 132 17.14 4.99 10.23
CA GLU A 132 17.12 3.71 9.55
C GLU A 132 15.82 2.99 9.90
N GLN A 133 15.20 2.40 8.89
CA GLN A 133 14.00 1.57 9.04
C GLN A 133 14.36 0.18 8.55
N PHE A 134 14.01 -0.83 9.33
CA PHE A 134 14.11 -2.22 8.88
C PHE A 134 13.24 -2.40 7.65
N SER A 135 13.88 -2.82 6.57
CA SER A 135 13.24 -3.16 5.32
C SER A 135 12.51 -4.49 5.45
N PHE A 136 11.62 -4.77 4.50
CA PHE A 136 10.99 -6.09 4.37
C PHE A 136 12.01 -7.24 4.37
N ILE A 137 13.15 -7.06 3.68
CA ILE A 137 14.20 -8.09 3.59
C ILE A 137 14.88 -8.33 4.94
N ASP A 138 15.01 -7.30 5.79
CA ASP A 138 15.61 -7.46 7.12
C ASP A 138 14.75 -8.35 8.01
N TYR A 139 13.42 -8.21 7.94
CA TYR A 139 12.50 -9.11 8.65
C TYR A 139 12.61 -10.54 8.14
N VAL A 140 12.54 -10.75 6.82
CA VAL A 140 12.65 -12.10 6.21
C VAL A 140 13.99 -12.75 6.58
N SER A 141 15.09 -12.01 6.48
CA SER A 141 16.44 -12.51 6.82
C SER A 141 16.62 -12.80 8.30
N SER A 142 15.80 -12.19 9.16
CA SER A 142 15.78 -12.44 10.61
C SER A 142 14.88 -13.62 10.99
N GLY A 143 14.31 -14.35 10.03
CA GLY A 143 13.47 -15.52 10.25
C GLY A 143 11.97 -15.23 10.34
N PHE A 144 11.51 -14.06 9.87
CA PHE A 144 10.08 -13.85 9.66
C PHE A 144 9.62 -14.54 8.38
N GLU A 145 8.43 -15.13 8.44
CA GLU A 145 7.83 -15.90 7.35
C GLU A 145 6.51 -15.27 6.91
N LEU A 146 6.19 -15.41 5.62
CA LEU A 146 4.86 -15.12 5.10
C LEU A 146 4.13 -16.44 4.84
N ASN A 147 3.19 -16.79 5.72
CA ASN A 147 2.40 -18.01 5.56
C ASN A 147 1.18 -17.74 4.67
N PHE A 148 1.08 -18.49 3.58
CA PHE A 148 0.02 -18.34 2.60
C PHE A 148 -1.23 -19.14 2.99
N MET A 149 -2.39 -18.51 2.93
CA MET A 149 -3.69 -19.13 3.13
C MET A 149 -4.58 -18.87 1.91
N VAL A 150 -5.43 -19.83 1.55
CA VAL A 150 -6.37 -19.69 0.44
C VAL A 150 -7.79 -20.01 0.90
N ALA A 151 -8.75 -19.18 0.49
CA ALA A 151 -10.17 -19.45 0.63
C ALA A 151 -10.87 -19.31 -0.73
N VAL A 152 -11.50 -20.38 -1.19
CA VAL A 152 -12.17 -20.45 -2.50
C VAL A 152 -13.68 -20.43 -2.34
N ASP A 153 -14.34 -19.61 -3.13
CA ASP A 153 -15.79 -19.54 -3.22
C ASP A 153 -16.35 -20.79 -3.92
N PHE A 154 -17.25 -21.51 -3.25
CA PHE A 154 -17.96 -22.68 -3.78
C PHE A 154 -19.48 -22.38 -3.89
N THR A 155 -19.85 -21.13 -4.14
CA THR A 155 -21.25 -20.76 -4.33
C THR A 155 -21.77 -21.13 -5.72
N ALA A 156 -23.07 -21.41 -5.80
CA ALA A 156 -23.77 -21.87 -7.01
C ALA A 156 -23.76 -20.85 -8.15
N SER A 157 -23.52 -19.56 -7.85
CA SER A 157 -23.33 -18.52 -8.87
C SER A 157 -22.15 -18.77 -9.80
N ASN A 158 -21.22 -19.65 -9.43
CA ASN A 158 -20.09 -20.05 -10.29
C ASN A 158 -20.46 -21.05 -11.40
N GLY A 159 -21.70 -21.55 -11.42
CA GLY A 159 -22.14 -22.58 -12.37
C GLY A 159 -21.60 -23.97 -12.01
N ASN A 160 -22.22 -25.02 -12.56
CA ASN A 160 -21.84 -26.40 -12.24
C ASN A 160 -20.45 -26.74 -12.85
N PRO A 161 -19.45 -27.20 -12.07
CA PRO A 161 -18.08 -27.42 -12.54
C PRO A 161 -17.95 -28.43 -13.69
N ARG A 162 -18.99 -29.23 -13.96
CA ARG A 162 -19.04 -30.18 -15.09
C ARG A 162 -19.26 -29.52 -16.45
N TYR A 163 -19.73 -28.28 -16.47
CA TYR A 163 -20.01 -27.55 -17.71
C TYR A 163 -18.90 -26.54 -17.99
N SER A 164 -18.56 -26.38 -19.27
CA SER A 164 -17.46 -25.53 -19.72
C SER A 164 -17.69 -24.03 -19.54
N ASP A 165 -18.92 -23.61 -19.26
CA ASP A 165 -19.30 -22.24 -18.94
C ASP A 165 -19.16 -21.90 -17.44
N SER A 166 -18.88 -22.90 -16.59
CA SER A 166 -18.61 -22.69 -15.17
C SER A 166 -17.24 -22.05 -14.94
N LEU A 167 -17.17 -21.16 -13.97
CA LEU A 167 -15.90 -20.56 -13.51
C LEU A 167 -15.00 -21.57 -12.79
N HIS A 168 -15.57 -22.69 -12.33
CA HIS A 168 -14.84 -23.82 -11.73
C HIS A 168 -14.51 -24.94 -12.73
N TYR A 169 -14.84 -24.78 -14.01
CA TYR A 169 -14.56 -25.82 -15.00
C TYR A 169 -13.06 -26.18 -15.01
N ILE A 170 -12.77 -27.47 -14.91
CA ILE A 170 -11.41 -28.01 -15.01
C ILE A 170 -11.22 -28.49 -16.45
N ASP A 171 -10.42 -27.76 -17.22
CA ASP A 171 -10.19 -28.09 -18.63
C ASP A 171 -9.30 -29.33 -18.78
N VAL A 172 -9.78 -30.30 -19.56
CA VAL A 172 -9.04 -31.51 -19.93
C VAL A 172 -7.76 -31.21 -20.73
N ALA A 173 -7.70 -30.07 -21.43
CA ALA A 173 -6.51 -29.61 -22.12
C ALA A 173 -5.45 -28.98 -21.18
N GLY A 174 -5.78 -28.84 -19.89
CA GLY A 174 -4.88 -28.26 -18.88
C GLY A 174 -4.93 -26.73 -18.78
N GLN A 175 -5.85 -26.07 -19.50
CA GLN A 175 -6.04 -24.63 -19.35
C GLN A 175 -6.64 -24.32 -17.97
N LEU A 176 -5.94 -23.47 -17.22
CA LEU A 176 -6.36 -23.09 -15.88
C LEU A 176 -7.56 -22.12 -15.92
N ASN A 177 -8.58 -22.39 -15.11
CA ASN A 177 -9.65 -21.43 -14.85
C ASN A 177 -9.15 -20.25 -13.99
N SER A 178 -10.02 -19.26 -13.77
CA SER A 178 -9.64 -18.03 -13.05
C SER A 178 -9.23 -18.28 -11.60
N TYR A 179 -9.84 -19.26 -10.91
CA TYR A 179 -9.47 -19.64 -9.55
C TYR A 179 -8.07 -20.26 -9.52
N GLN A 180 -7.82 -21.23 -10.39
CA GLN A 180 -6.52 -21.89 -10.52
C GLN A 180 -5.40 -20.89 -10.87
N ARG A 181 -5.66 -19.96 -11.80
CA ARG A 181 -4.69 -18.91 -12.15
C ARG A 181 -4.36 -18.02 -10.97
N ALA A 182 -5.36 -17.53 -10.24
CA ALA A 182 -5.13 -16.67 -9.08
C ALA A 182 -4.35 -17.40 -7.97
N ILE A 183 -4.66 -18.68 -7.70
CA ILE A 183 -3.93 -19.50 -6.73
C ILE A 183 -2.46 -19.63 -7.15
N MET A 184 -2.20 -19.94 -8.42
CA MET A 184 -0.83 -20.08 -8.92
C MET A 184 -0.07 -18.77 -8.91
N GLU A 185 -0.62 -17.69 -9.50
CA GLU A 185 0.08 -16.41 -9.63
C GLU A 185 0.49 -15.82 -8.27
N VAL A 186 -0.37 -15.96 -7.25
CA VAL A 186 -0.06 -15.48 -5.89
C VAL A 186 0.82 -16.50 -5.15
N GLY A 187 0.44 -17.77 -5.19
CA GLY A 187 1.12 -18.84 -4.47
C GLY A 187 2.56 -19.04 -4.92
N GLU A 188 2.85 -18.94 -6.23
CA GLU A 188 4.19 -19.10 -6.77
C GLU A 188 5.18 -18.04 -6.27
N VAL A 189 4.68 -16.86 -5.92
CA VAL A 189 5.50 -15.79 -5.33
C VAL A 189 5.64 -15.98 -3.82
N ILE A 190 4.52 -16.22 -3.11
CA ILE A 190 4.53 -16.23 -1.64
C ILE A 190 5.19 -17.49 -1.07
N GLN A 191 5.12 -18.64 -1.75
CA GLN A 191 5.63 -19.91 -1.22
C GLN A 191 7.13 -19.93 -0.86
N PHE A 192 7.93 -18.99 -1.40
CA PHE A 192 9.35 -18.87 -1.09
C PHE A 192 9.63 -18.16 0.24
N TYR A 193 8.62 -17.53 0.85
CA TYR A 193 8.71 -16.83 2.13
C TYR A 193 8.18 -17.66 3.31
N ASP A 194 7.77 -18.90 3.07
CA ASP A 194 7.36 -19.87 4.10
C ASP A 194 8.33 -21.05 4.06
N SER A 195 8.90 -21.42 5.21
CA SER A 195 9.89 -22.48 5.29
C SER A 195 9.29 -23.88 5.23
N ASP A 196 8.08 -24.08 5.77
CA ASP A 196 7.39 -25.37 5.81
C ASP A 196 6.46 -25.59 4.61
N ARG A 197 6.07 -24.50 3.93
CA ARG A 197 5.16 -24.49 2.78
C ARG A 197 3.86 -25.23 3.05
N LYS A 198 3.39 -25.21 4.29
CA LYS A 198 2.10 -25.73 4.69
C LYS A 198 1.08 -24.61 4.67
N PHE A 199 0.16 -24.72 3.72
CA PHE A 199 -0.79 -23.67 3.42
C PHE A 199 -2.19 -24.10 3.82
N PRO A 200 -2.85 -23.38 4.75
CA PRO A 200 -4.26 -23.57 5.01
C PRO A 200 -5.11 -23.29 3.77
N ALA A 201 -5.92 -24.26 3.38
CA ALA A 201 -6.74 -24.20 2.18
C ALA A 201 -8.21 -24.49 2.51
N TRP A 202 -9.06 -23.48 2.33
CA TRP A 202 -10.49 -23.53 2.65
C TRP A 202 -11.37 -23.29 1.43
N GLY A 203 -12.60 -23.81 1.51
CA GLY A 203 -13.71 -23.42 0.67
C GLY A 203 -14.84 -22.81 1.50
N PHE A 204 -15.72 -22.03 0.87
CA PHE A 204 -16.89 -21.45 1.53
C PHE A 204 -18.11 -21.35 0.62
N GLY A 205 -19.32 -21.44 1.19
CA GLY A 205 -20.57 -21.33 0.45
C GLY A 205 -20.97 -22.59 -0.31
N GLY A 206 -20.33 -23.73 0.00
CA GLY A 206 -20.65 -25.06 -0.54
C GLY A 206 -21.35 -25.94 0.50
N SER A 207 -22.08 -26.95 0.03
CA SER A 207 -22.71 -27.98 0.86
C SER A 207 -21.84 -29.22 0.94
N THR A 208 -21.41 -29.56 2.16
CA THR A 208 -20.65 -30.76 2.50
C THR A 208 -21.56 -31.71 3.26
N ALA A 209 -21.80 -32.92 2.74
CA ALA A 209 -22.68 -33.91 3.38
C ALA A 209 -24.10 -33.40 3.71
N GLY A 210 -24.65 -32.50 2.88
CA GLY A 210 -26.04 -32.01 3.00
C GLY A 210 -26.22 -30.74 3.85
N ALA A 211 -25.15 -30.22 4.47
CA ALA A 211 -25.18 -28.96 5.19
C ALA A 211 -24.26 -27.92 4.53
N VAL A 212 -24.74 -26.68 4.41
CA VAL A 212 -23.94 -25.57 3.90
C VAL A 212 -22.86 -25.22 4.90
N SER A 213 -21.61 -25.20 4.43
CA SER A 213 -20.45 -24.72 5.17
C SER A 213 -19.89 -23.46 4.52
N HIS A 214 -19.62 -22.47 5.36
CA HIS A 214 -18.97 -21.23 4.97
C HIS A 214 -17.48 -21.21 5.35
N CYS A 215 -16.91 -22.34 5.78
CA CYS A 215 -15.48 -22.54 5.96
C CYS A 215 -15.24 -24.05 6.13
N PHE A 216 -14.87 -24.75 5.05
CA PHE A 216 -14.51 -26.17 5.07
C PHE A 216 -13.10 -26.37 4.51
N ASN A 217 -12.40 -27.41 4.92
CA ASN A 217 -11.04 -27.69 4.44
C ASN A 217 -11.11 -28.30 3.03
N LEU A 218 -10.36 -27.75 2.06
CA LEU A 218 -10.38 -28.23 0.68
C LEU A 218 -9.85 -29.67 0.57
N ASN A 219 -8.92 -30.05 1.43
CA ASN A 219 -8.37 -31.41 1.49
C ASN A 219 -9.36 -32.45 2.06
N GLY A 220 -10.56 -32.04 2.50
CA GLY A 220 -11.60 -32.91 3.06
C GLY A 220 -11.34 -33.38 4.51
N SER A 221 -10.21 -33.01 5.11
CA SER A 221 -9.88 -33.37 6.49
C SER A 221 -10.79 -32.61 7.48
N PRO A 222 -11.34 -33.27 8.51
CA PRO A 222 -12.15 -32.59 9.52
C PRO A 222 -11.32 -31.81 10.55
N ARG A 223 -9.99 -31.92 10.53
CA ARG A 223 -9.10 -31.39 11.59
C ARG A 223 -7.99 -30.49 11.10
N ASP A 224 -7.50 -30.73 9.89
CA ASP A 224 -6.30 -30.08 9.38
C ASP A 224 -6.58 -29.46 8.02
N SER A 225 -6.44 -28.15 7.92
CA SER A 225 -6.64 -27.40 6.69
C SER A 225 -5.38 -27.31 5.82
N GLU A 226 -4.23 -27.71 6.35
CA GLU A 226 -2.94 -27.52 5.67
C GLU A 226 -2.77 -28.51 4.52
N VAL A 227 -2.19 -28.00 3.43
CA VAL A 227 -1.70 -28.77 2.30
C VAL A 227 -0.27 -28.34 1.99
N VAL A 228 0.52 -29.22 1.36
CA VAL A 228 1.93 -28.94 1.06
C VAL A 228 2.05 -28.31 -0.31
N GLY A 229 2.60 -27.09 -0.35
CA GLY A 229 2.89 -26.37 -1.59
C GLY A 229 1.65 -25.86 -2.33
N VAL A 230 1.88 -25.11 -3.41
CA VAL A 230 0.81 -24.59 -4.28
C VAL A 230 0.11 -25.75 -5.00
N GLU A 231 0.87 -26.77 -5.38
CA GLU A 231 0.36 -28.00 -6.00
C GLU A 231 -0.64 -28.71 -5.09
N GLY A 232 -0.37 -28.77 -3.77
CA GLY A 232 -1.31 -29.33 -2.79
C GLY A 232 -2.62 -28.55 -2.71
N ILE A 233 -2.59 -27.22 -2.86
CA ILE A 233 -3.81 -26.39 -2.93
C ILE A 233 -4.60 -26.74 -4.20
N MET A 234 -3.91 -26.88 -5.34
CA MET A 234 -4.54 -27.18 -6.64
C MET A 234 -5.21 -28.56 -6.64
N GLU A 235 -4.55 -29.57 -6.07
CA GLU A 235 -5.10 -30.92 -5.91
C GLU A 235 -6.29 -30.95 -4.96
N ALA A 236 -6.20 -30.26 -3.81
CA ALA A 236 -7.29 -30.15 -2.85
C ALA A 236 -8.50 -29.43 -3.45
N TYR A 237 -8.27 -28.34 -4.20
CA TYR A 237 -9.32 -27.63 -4.92
C TYR A 237 -10.04 -28.52 -5.94
N ALA A 238 -9.30 -29.22 -6.81
CA ALA A 238 -9.89 -30.13 -7.79
C ALA A 238 -10.69 -31.25 -7.13
N THR A 239 -10.16 -31.82 -6.03
CA THR A 239 -10.84 -32.85 -5.24
C THR A 239 -12.13 -32.32 -4.61
N ALA A 240 -12.09 -31.11 -4.04
CA ALA A 240 -13.26 -30.48 -3.42
C ALA A 240 -14.40 -30.25 -4.42
N LEU A 241 -14.11 -29.89 -5.67
CA LEU A 241 -15.13 -29.70 -6.72
C LEU A 241 -15.94 -30.97 -7.04
N HIS A 242 -15.39 -32.15 -6.77
CA HIS A 242 -16.11 -33.41 -6.95
C HIS A 242 -16.94 -33.82 -5.73
N ASN A 243 -16.55 -33.36 -4.54
CA ASN A 243 -17.10 -33.82 -3.26
C ASN A 243 -18.03 -32.80 -2.59
N VAL A 244 -18.01 -31.54 -3.04
CA VAL A 244 -18.82 -30.44 -2.50
C VAL A 244 -19.86 -30.03 -3.53
N THR A 245 -21.11 -29.88 -3.08
CA THR A 245 -22.18 -29.34 -3.93
C THR A 245 -22.19 -27.82 -3.79
N LEU A 246 -22.09 -27.07 -4.89
CA LEU A 246 -22.11 -25.62 -4.83
C LEU A 246 -23.43 -25.08 -4.24
N SER A 247 -23.37 -24.06 -3.39
CA SER A 247 -24.53 -23.58 -2.64
C SER A 247 -24.50 -22.06 -2.40
N GLY A 248 -24.93 -21.57 -1.24
CA GLY A 248 -24.85 -20.15 -0.90
C GLY A 248 -25.44 -19.84 0.48
N PRO A 249 -25.43 -18.57 0.90
CA PRO A 249 -24.92 -17.40 0.18
C PRO A 249 -23.39 -17.25 0.26
N THR A 250 -22.85 -16.22 -0.38
CA THR A 250 -21.44 -15.82 -0.30
C THR A 250 -21.15 -15.12 1.03
N LEU A 251 -20.43 -15.76 1.96
CA LEU A 251 -20.10 -15.20 3.27
C LEU A 251 -18.60 -15.32 3.57
N PHE A 252 -17.90 -14.19 3.71
CA PHE A 252 -16.47 -14.19 4.04
C PHE A 252 -16.18 -14.21 5.55
N GLY A 253 -17.13 -13.79 6.38
CA GLY A 253 -16.93 -13.68 7.83
C GLY A 253 -16.32 -14.95 8.46
N PRO A 254 -16.85 -16.15 8.19
CA PRO A 254 -16.30 -17.38 8.75
C PRO A 254 -14.86 -17.66 8.34
N VAL A 255 -14.48 -17.51 7.06
CA VAL A 255 -13.08 -17.74 6.62
C VAL A 255 -12.12 -16.68 7.19
N ILE A 256 -12.54 -15.42 7.27
CA ILE A 256 -11.74 -14.33 7.87
C ILE A 256 -11.51 -14.61 9.36
N ASN A 257 -12.55 -15.02 10.08
CA ASN A 257 -12.43 -15.34 11.51
C ASN A 257 -11.51 -16.55 11.74
N THR A 258 -11.63 -17.62 10.94
CA THR A 258 -10.74 -18.78 11.02
C THR A 258 -9.27 -18.40 10.79
N ALA A 259 -8.99 -17.57 9.77
CA ALA A 259 -7.64 -17.07 9.52
C ALA A 259 -7.12 -16.19 10.66
N ALA A 260 -7.96 -15.29 11.19
CA ALA A 260 -7.61 -14.44 12.32
C ALA A 260 -7.33 -15.25 13.60
N GLU A 261 -8.11 -16.28 13.88
CA GLU A 261 -7.88 -17.21 15.00
C GLU A 261 -6.55 -17.96 14.85
N MET A 262 -6.22 -18.42 13.64
CA MET A 262 -4.95 -19.08 13.37
C MET A 262 -3.77 -18.13 13.59
N ALA A 263 -3.86 -16.90 13.08
CA ALA A 263 -2.85 -15.87 13.30
C ALA A 263 -2.68 -15.51 14.79
N ALA A 264 -3.80 -15.37 15.52
CA ALA A 264 -3.78 -15.07 16.95
C ALA A 264 -3.15 -16.21 17.78
N LYS A 265 -3.46 -17.48 17.45
CA LYS A 265 -2.84 -18.65 18.10
C LYS A 265 -1.33 -18.68 17.85
N SER A 266 -0.90 -18.44 16.62
CA SER A 266 0.51 -18.39 16.24
C SER A 266 1.30 -17.33 17.02
N LEU A 267 0.71 -16.13 17.17
CA LEU A 267 1.26 -15.05 17.98
C LEU A 267 1.40 -15.44 19.46
N ALA A 268 0.43 -16.16 20.02
CA ALA A 268 0.47 -16.62 21.41
C ALA A 268 1.48 -17.75 21.66
N SER A 269 1.75 -18.59 20.66
CA SER A 269 2.59 -19.79 20.78
C SER A 269 4.07 -19.54 20.48
N HIS A 270 4.72 -18.52 21.05
CA HIS A 270 6.17 -18.20 20.88
C HIS A 270 6.73 -18.20 19.43
N ASN A 271 5.88 -18.32 18.41
CA ASN A 271 6.19 -18.37 16.99
C ASN A 271 5.70 -17.08 16.32
N GLY A 272 5.98 -15.95 16.97
CA GLY A 272 5.51 -14.62 16.57
C GLY A 272 6.19 -14.07 15.30
N SER A 273 6.92 -14.90 14.57
CA SER A 273 7.61 -14.55 13.33
C SER A 273 6.80 -14.87 12.07
N LYS A 274 5.60 -15.47 12.18
CA LYS A 274 4.71 -15.69 11.03
C LYS A 274 3.75 -14.53 10.80
N TYR A 275 3.73 -13.98 9.59
CA TYR A 275 2.69 -13.08 9.10
C TYR A 275 1.84 -13.85 8.08
N TYR A 276 0.51 -13.83 8.24
CA TYR A 276 -0.39 -14.61 7.41
C TYR A 276 -0.99 -13.77 6.27
N VAL A 277 -0.98 -14.33 5.06
CA VAL A 277 -1.56 -13.72 3.87
C VAL A 277 -2.71 -14.59 3.37
N LEU A 278 -3.95 -14.14 3.59
CA LEU A 278 -5.16 -14.82 3.12
C LEU A 278 -5.59 -14.30 1.75
N LEU A 279 -5.55 -15.17 0.74
CA LEU A 279 -6.16 -14.95 -0.57
C LEU A 279 -7.60 -15.50 -0.56
N ILE A 280 -8.58 -14.61 -0.66
CA ILE A 280 -9.98 -14.98 -0.88
C ILE A 280 -10.31 -14.76 -2.36
N ILE A 281 -10.72 -15.82 -3.06
CA ILE A 281 -11.15 -15.75 -4.46
C ILE A 281 -12.65 -15.97 -4.50
N THR A 282 -13.36 -15.04 -5.11
CA THR A 282 -14.83 -15.06 -5.21
C THR A 282 -15.28 -14.56 -6.57
N TYR A 283 -16.51 -14.92 -6.91
CA TYR A 283 -17.22 -14.33 -8.03
C TYR A 283 -18.38 -13.48 -7.53
N TYR A 284 -18.44 -12.23 -7.97
CA TYR A 284 -19.57 -11.35 -7.72
C TYR A 284 -20.03 -10.69 -9.02
N PHE A 285 -21.33 -10.80 -9.30
CA PHE A 285 -21.97 -10.04 -10.38
C PHE A 285 -22.11 -8.59 -9.90
N ILE A 286 -21.46 -7.64 -10.58
CA ILE A 286 -21.64 -6.19 -10.36
C ILE A 286 -22.89 -5.73 -11.10
#